data_AF-A0A4R8DAY2-F1
#
_entry.id   AF-A0A4R8DAY2-F1
#
_cell.length_a   1.000
_cell.length_b   1.000
_cell.length_c   1.000
_cell.angle_alpha   90.00
_cell.angle_beta   90.00
_cell.angle_gamma   90.00
#
_symmetry.space_group_name_H-M   'P 1'
#
loop_
_entity.id
_entity.type
_entity.pdbx_description
1 polymer ?
#
loop_
_entity_poly.entity_id
_entity_poly.type
_entity_poly.pdbx_seq_one_letter_code
_entity_poly.pdbx_strand_id
1 'polypeptide(L)'
;MDRPLDEDEAAFADFAEISDWRAIAGPNNDASGPDVVRAIVQRVTAATDWKPWPLAPGEQIDRAVASWGFTTKRNSTIIVFPGLAFADAPNSGWCAYDLGPNDVAEAAAGLDAHWPGHVALARKYFGEPDYVSDDSNPNFLDEWGPGAGADKRHLATWMLNGAHLRLFSTKPSRDPLTAAVGVNYAVYID
;
A
#
# COMPACT_ATOMS: atom_id res chain seq x y z
N MET A 1 -7.49 -15.48 11.28
CA MET A 1 -8.92 -15.39 10.93
C MET A 1 -9.00 -14.83 9.54
N ASP A 2 -9.75 -15.48 8.64
CA ASP A 2 -10.02 -14.94 7.31
C ASP A 2 -10.77 -13.62 7.48
N ARG A 3 -10.17 -12.53 7.04
CA ARG A 3 -10.85 -11.24 6.96
C ARG A 3 -11.30 -10.99 5.53
N PRO A 4 -12.47 -10.37 5.33
CA PRO A 4 -12.96 -10.08 4.00
C PRO A 4 -12.04 -9.08 3.28
N LEU A 5 -12.16 -9.02 1.95
CA LEU A 5 -11.45 -8.04 1.12
C LEU A 5 -12.28 -6.79 0.84
N ASP A 6 -13.38 -6.57 1.57
CA ASP A 6 -14.35 -5.50 1.24
C ASP A 6 -13.74 -4.10 1.37
N GLU A 7 -12.90 -3.84 2.38
CA GLU A 7 -12.23 -2.53 2.52
C GLU A 7 -11.15 -2.36 1.44
N ASP A 8 -10.41 -3.43 1.12
CA ASP A 8 -9.43 -3.43 0.01
C ASP A 8 -10.11 -3.21 -1.34
N GLU A 9 -11.29 -3.79 -1.56
CA GLU A 9 -12.06 -3.63 -2.79
C GLU A 9 -12.54 -2.18 -2.94
N ALA A 10 -13.03 -1.58 -1.86
CA ALA A 10 -13.41 -0.17 -1.84
C ALA A 10 -12.21 0.73 -2.16
N ALA A 11 -11.05 0.47 -1.54
CA ALA A 11 -9.82 1.20 -1.78
C ALA A 11 -9.31 1.06 -3.23
N PHE A 12 -9.30 -0.15 -3.79
CA PHE A 12 -8.90 -0.36 -5.19
C PHE A 12 -9.83 0.33 -6.17
N ALA A 13 -11.14 0.36 -5.88
CA ALA A 13 -12.09 1.13 -6.67
C ALA A 13 -11.82 2.63 -6.60
N ASP A 14 -11.42 3.17 -5.44
CA ASP A 14 -11.04 4.58 -5.30
C ASP A 14 -9.72 4.90 -6.04
N PHE A 15 -8.72 4.02 -5.97
CA PHE A 15 -7.47 4.16 -6.72
C PHE A 15 -7.68 4.12 -8.23
N ALA A 16 -8.54 3.23 -8.72
CA ALA A 16 -8.84 3.08 -10.14
C ALA A 16 -9.56 4.31 -10.76
N GLU A 17 -10.15 5.19 -9.95
CA GLU A 17 -10.76 6.44 -10.42
C GLU A 17 -9.73 7.54 -10.72
N ILE A 18 -8.49 7.40 -10.22
CA ILE A 18 -7.42 8.35 -10.50
C ILE A 18 -6.80 8.01 -11.87
N SER A 19 -7.13 8.85 -12.86
CA SER A 19 -6.66 8.69 -14.24
C SER A 19 -5.23 9.19 -14.48
N ASP A 20 -4.72 10.09 -13.62
CA ASP A 20 -3.35 10.59 -13.67
C ASP A 20 -2.82 10.87 -12.26
N TRP A 21 -1.92 10.00 -11.80
CA TRP A 21 -1.35 10.07 -10.46
C TRP A 21 -0.34 11.21 -10.29
N ARG A 22 0.20 11.78 -11.38
CA ARG A 22 1.09 12.96 -11.31
C ARG A 22 0.38 14.18 -10.73
N ALA A 23 -0.95 14.24 -10.83
CA ALA A 23 -1.73 15.34 -10.29
C ALA A 23 -1.66 15.41 -8.74
N ILE A 24 -1.40 14.30 -8.07
CA ILE A 24 -1.27 14.22 -6.61
C ILE A 24 0.18 14.09 -6.12
N ALA A 25 1.12 13.86 -7.05
CA ALA A 25 2.56 13.79 -6.79
C ALA A 25 3.07 15.05 -6.06
N GLY A 26 4.04 14.85 -5.18
CA GLY A 26 4.76 15.91 -4.49
C GLY A 26 6.27 15.68 -4.54
N PRO A 27 7.05 16.58 -3.93
CA PRO A 27 8.49 16.44 -3.90
C PRO A 27 8.91 15.17 -3.13
N ASN A 28 9.74 14.34 -3.75
CA ASN A 28 10.33 13.15 -3.12
C ASN A 28 11.52 13.57 -2.23
N ASN A 29 11.22 14.00 -1.00
CA ASN A 29 12.20 14.39 0.01
C ASN A 29 11.71 14.06 1.42
N ASP A 30 12.58 14.21 2.42
CA ASP A 30 12.29 13.90 3.82
C ASP A 30 11.59 15.06 4.56
N ALA A 31 10.91 15.96 3.84
CA ALA A 31 10.24 17.09 4.47
C ALA A 31 8.99 16.65 5.24
N SER A 32 8.73 17.34 6.37
CA SER A 32 7.58 17.10 7.23
C SER A 32 7.02 18.40 7.80
N GLY A 33 5.84 18.31 8.40
CA GLY A 33 5.18 19.38 9.13
C GLY A 33 4.04 20.07 8.38
N PRO A 34 3.49 21.16 8.96
CA PRO A 34 2.25 21.78 8.51
C PRO A 34 2.22 22.18 7.02
N ASP A 35 3.33 22.69 6.49
CA ASP A 35 3.39 23.15 5.10
C ASP A 35 3.38 21.98 4.11
N VAL A 36 4.03 20.86 4.46
CA VAL A 36 3.99 19.62 3.68
C VAL A 36 2.57 19.08 3.64
N VAL A 37 1.91 18.98 4.80
CA VAL A 37 0.52 18.51 4.89
C VAL A 37 -0.44 19.41 4.12
N ARG A 38 -0.35 20.74 4.25
CA ARG A 38 -1.19 21.67 3.49
C ARG A 38 -1.01 21.49 1.99
N ALA A 39 0.23 21.31 1.53
CA ALA A 39 0.51 21.07 0.12
C ALA A 39 -0.07 19.74 -0.37
N ILE A 40 0.00 18.67 0.44
CA ILE A 40 -0.65 17.39 0.15
C ILE A 40 -2.17 17.57 0.03
N VAL A 41 -2.80 18.19 1.04
CA VAL A 41 -4.25 18.45 1.04
C VAL A 41 -4.66 19.23 -0.20
N GLN A 42 -3.93 20.28 -0.56
CA GLN A 42 -4.24 21.10 -1.73
C GLN A 42 -4.18 20.29 -3.04
N ARG A 43 -3.15 19.47 -3.26
CA ARG A 43 -3.01 18.70 -4.50
C ARG A 43 -4.07 17.60 -4.60
N VAL A 44 -4.27 16.84 -3.53
CA VAL A 44 -5.25 15.74 -3.51
C VAL A 44 -6.66 16.28 -3.71
N THR A 45 -7.06 17.33 -2.98
CA THR A 45 -8.41 17.90 -3.13
C THR A 45 -8.65 18.62 -4.45
N ALA A 46 -7.59 19.02 -5.16
CA ALA A 46 -7.70 19.57 -6.52
C ALA A 46 -7.87 18.47 -7.59
N ALA A 47 -7.36 17.26 -7.34
CA ALA A 47 -7.36 16.16 -8.30
C ALA A 47 -8.47 15.12 -8.05
N THR A 48 -9.01 15.05 -6.83
CA THR A 48 -10.00 14.03 -6.42
C THR A 48 -11.16 14.65 -5.65
N ASP A 49 -12.21 13.87 -5.44
CA ASP A 49 -13.34 14.22 -4.56
C ASP A 49 -13.11 13.77 -3.10
N TRP A 50 -11.90 13.33 -2.75
CA TRP A 50 -11.59 12.81 -1.43
C TRP A 50 -11.54 13.94 -0.40
N LYS A 51 -12.06 13.65 0.79
CA LYS A 51 -12.12 14.64 1.87
C LYS A 51 -10.93 14.48 2.81
N PRO A 52 -10.11 15.51 3.03
CA PRO A 52 -9.03 15.43 3.99
C PRO A 52 -9.60 15.20 5.39
N TRP A 53 -8.89 14.45 6.23
CA TRP A 53 -9.25 14.32 7.63
C TRP A 53 -9.36 15.70 8.29
N PRO A 54 -10.42 15.94 9.07
CA PRO A 54 -10.59 17.21 9.76
C PRO A 54 -9.58 17.31 10.89
N LEU A 55 -9.09 18.52 11.14
CA LEU A 55 -8.42 18.86 12.40
C LEU A 55 -9.48 19.18 13.45
N ALA A 56 -9.33 18.65 14.65
CA ALA A 56 -10.14 19.06 15.78
C ALA A 56 -9.89 20.54 16.13
N PRO A 57 -10.86 21.26 16.72
CA PRO A 57 -10.65 22.64 17.15
C PRO A 57 -9.42 22.78 18.06
N GLY A 58 -8.45 23.59 17.65
CA GLY A 58 -7.20 23.82 18.39
C GLY A 58 -6.08 22.81 18.11
N GLU A 59 -6.35 21.77 17.32
CA GLU A 59 -5.35 20.81 16.87
C GLU A 59 -4.41 21.45 15.85
N GLN A 60 -3.13 21.12 15.96
CA GLN A 60 -2.09 21.55 15.03
C GLN A 60 -1.45 20.31 14.41
N ILE A 61 -1.13 20.42 13.12
CA ILE A 61 -0.35 19.39 12.42
C ILE A 61 1.04 19.33 13.08
N ASP A 62 1.40 18.14 13.57
CA ASP A 62 2.70 17.93 14.18
C ASP A 62 3.83 18.10 13.16
N ARG A 63 4.98 18.60 13.61
CA ARG A 63 6.15 18.87 12.76
C ARG A 63 6.75 17.60 12.15
N ALA A 64 6.52 16.43 12.74
CA ALA A 64 7.01 15.15 12.25
C ALA A 64 6.10 14.51 11.19
N VAL A 65 4.89 15.03 10.97
CA VAL A 65 3.91 14.44 10.04
C VAL A 65 4.34 14.72 8.59
N ALA A 66 4.53 13.66 7.81
CA ALA A 66 4.92 13.73 6.39
C ALA A 66 3.80 13.31 5.42
N SER A 67 2.62 12.95 5.95
CA SER A 67 1.47 12.47 5.19
C SER A 67 0.16 13.04 5.72
N TRP A 68 -0.93 12.84 4.99
CA TRP A 68 -2.27 13.15 5.47
C TRP A 68 -3.27 12.07 5.08
N GLY A 69 -4.29 11.89 5.92
CA GLY A 69 -5.39 10.96 5.66
C GLY A 69 -6.55 11.62 4.93
N PHE A 70 -7.22 10.84 4.07
CA PHE A 70 -8.37 11.25 3.29
C PHE A 70 -9.47 10.19 3.38
N THR A 71 -10.72 10.62 3.43
CA THR A 71 -11.91 9.76 3.33
C THR A 71 -12.49 9.87 1.93
N THR A 72 -12.68 8.74 1.26
CA THR A 72 -13.26 8.68 -0.10
C THR A 72 -14.79 8.60 -0.04
N LYS A 73 -15.46 8.69 -1.20
CA LYS A 73 -16.92 8.49 -1.29
C LYS A 73 -17.37 7.07 -0.95
N ARG A 74 -16.46 6.09 -0.99
CA ARG A 74 -16.71 4.69 -0.58
C ARG A 74 -16.38 4.46 0.90
N ASN A 75 -16.08 5.52 1.64
CA ASN A 75 -15.70 5.47 3.06
C ASN A 75 -14.38 4.73 3.32
N SER A 76 -13.51 4.64 2.30
CA SER A 76 -12.13 4.18 2.46
C SER A 76 -11.29 5.27 3.12
N THR A 77 -10.32 4.88 3.95
CA THR A 77 -9.27 5.76 4.43
C THR A 77 -8.04 5.60 3.56
N ILE A 78 -7.62 6.67 2.88
CA ILE A 78 -6.39 6.70 2.09
C ILE A 78 -5.38 7.63 2.75
N ILE A 79 -4.18 7.11 3.02
CA ILE A 79 -3.05 7.88 3.52
C ILE A 79 -2.16 8.26 2.35
N VAL A 80 -1.90 9.56 2.19
CA VAL A 80 -1.12 10.10 1.08
C VAL A 80 0.14 10.82 1.60
N PHE A 81 1.28 10.40 1.05
CA PHE A 81 2.59 11.05 1.13
C PHE A 81 2.88 11.73 -0.22
N PRO A 82 3.94 12.56 -0.33
CA PRO A 82 4.33 13.15 -1.61
C PRO A 82 4.56 12.14 -2.76
N GLY A 83 5.09 10.94 -2.48
CA GLY A 83 5.41 9.93 -3.50
C GLY A 83 4.68 8.58 -3.31
N LEU A 84 3.68 8.52 -2.43
CA LEU A 84 3.06 7.25 -2.05
C LEU A 84 1.61 7.48 -1.60
N ALA A 85 0.70 6.57 -1.97
CA ALA A 85 -0.61 6.45 -1.36
C ALA A 85 -0.90 4.99 -0.99
N PHE A 86 -1.53 4.75 0.15
CA PHE A 86 -2.02 3.43 0.54
C PHE A 86 -3.32 3.55 1.32
N ALA A 87 -4.08 2.46 1.39
CA ALA A 87 -5.30 2.42 2.17
C ALA A 87 -5.02 1.92 3.59
N ASP A 88 -5.58 2.60 4.58
CA ASP A 88 -5.65 2.10 5.95
C ASP A 88 -6.91 1.23 6.07
N ALA A 89 -6.73 -0.08 5.83
CA ALA A 89 -7.77 -1.09 5.78
C ALA A 89 -7.57 -2.15 6.90
N PRO A 90 -7.72 -1.76 8.19
CA PRO A 90 -7.31 -2.58 9.32
C PRO A 90 -8.13 -3.87 9.48
N ASN A 91 -9.32 -3.93 8.88
CA ASN A 91 -10.22 -5.09 8.97
C ASN A 91 -10.20 -5.94 7.71
N SER A 92 -9.37 -5.60 6.72
CA SER A 92 -9.28 -6.34 5.46
C SER A 92 -8.08 -7.26 5.39
N GLY A 93 -8.18 -8.21 4.46
CA GLY A 93 -7.05 -9.04 4.07
C GLY A 93 -6.59 -10.05 5.11
N TRP A 94 -5.41 -10.60 4.86
CA TRP A 94 -4.80 -11.57 5.77
C TRP A 94 -3.48 -11.03 6.31
N CYS A 95 -3.31 -11.19 7.62
CA CYS A 95 -2.10 -10.83 8.34
C CYS A 95 -1.94 -11.73 9.58
N ALA A 96 -0.68 -11.94 9.97
CA ALA A 96 -0.29 -12.57 11.21
C ALA A 96 0.62 -11.60 12.00
N TYR A 97 0.43 -11.55 13.32
CA TYR A 97 1.18 -10.70 14.25
C TYR A 97 1.78 -11.55 15.36
N ASP A 98 2.67 -10.95 16.15
CA ASP A 98 3.35 -11.57 17.30
C ASP A 98 4.00 -12.91 16.97
N LEU A 99 4.57 -13.01 15.76
CA LEU A 99 5.20 -14.24 15.27
C LEU A 99 6.42 -14.59 16.14
N GLY A 100 6.41 -15.81 16.68
CA GLY A 100 7.57 -16.46 17.25
C GLY A 100 8.40 -17.19 16.18
N PRO A 101 9.63 -17.60 16.51
CA PRO A 101 10.49 -18.32 15.56
C PRO A 101 9.86 -19.59 14.97
N ASN A 102 8.96 -20.24 15.69
CA ASN A 102 8.31 -21.47 15.23
C ASN A 102 7.15 -21.23 14.24
N ASP A 103 6.64 -19.99 14.15
CA ASP A 103 5.43 -19.66 13.39
C ASP A 103 5.74 -19.34 11.92
N VAL A 104 7.02 -19.23 11.55
CA VAL A 104 7.48 -18.86 10.21
C VAL A 104 6.88 -19.72 9.09
N ALA A 105 6.77 -21.04 9.31
CA ALA A 105 6.20 -21.94 8.31
C ALA A 105 4.69 -21.73 8.14
N GLU A 106 3.97 -21.51 9.24
CA GLU A 106 2.53 -21.24 9.22
C GLU A 106 2.24 -19.86 8.60
N ALA A 107 3.05 -18.85 8.93
CA ALA A 107 2.97 -17.52 8.35
C ALA A 107 3.21 -17.54 6.83
N ALA A 108 4.19 -18.31 6.36
CA ALA A 108 4.43 -18.50 4.93
C ALA A 108 3.25 -19.20 4.24
N ALA A 109 2.70 -20.26 4.83
CA ALA A 109 1.54 -20.97 4.28
C ALA A 109 0.29 -20.08 4.22
N GLY A 110 0.09 -19.22 5.21
CA GLY A 110 -0.99 -18.24 5.20
C GLY A 110 -0.83 -17.20 4.07
N LEU A 111 0.38 -16.70 3.84
CA LEU A 111 0.64 -15.83 2.69
C LEU A 111 0.27 -16.53 1.37
N ASP A 112 0.70 -17.78 1.18
CA ASP A 112 0.43 -18.54 -0.04
C ASP A 112 -1.08 -18.80 -0.25
N ALA A 113 -1.82 -19.00 0.84
CA ALA A 113 -3.27 -19.21 0.79
C ALA A 113 -4.06 -17.93 0.44
N HIS A 114 -3.62 -16.77 0.93
CA HIS A 114 -4.40 -15.52 0.83
C HIS A 114 -3.91 -14.55 -0.26
N TRP A 115 -2.67 -14.70 -0.72
CA TRP A 115 -2.10 -13.87 -1.78
C TRP A 115 -2.90 -13.91 -3.08
N PRO A 116 -3.32 -15.08 -3.61
CA PRO A 116 -4.05 -15.14 -4.88
C PRO A 116 -5.37 -14.34 -4.87
N GLY A 117 -6.04 -14.26 -3.71
CA GLY A 117 -7.27 -13.47 -3.55
C GLY A 117 -7.04 -11.97 -3.76
N HIS A 118 -5.96 -11.42 -3.20
CA HIS A 118 -5.60 -10.02 -3.38
C HIS A 118 -5.14 -9.72 -4.81
N VAL A 119 -4.40 -10.64 -5.44
CA VAL A 119 -4.02 -10.51 -6.86
C VAL A 119 -5.27 -10.51 -7.76
N ALA A 120 -6.21 -11.42 -7.52
CA ALA A 120 -7.46 -11.47 -8.28
C ALA A 120 -8.29 -10.19 -8.11
N LEU A 121 -8.32 -9.64 -6.88
CA LEU A 121 -8.97 -8.36 -6.61
C LEU A 121 -8.28 -7.19 -7.35
N ALA A 122 -6.95 -7.10 -7.30
CA ALA A 122 -6.22 -6.07 -8.03
C ALA A 122 -6.47 -6.18 -9.54
N ARG A 123 -6.47 -7.40 -10.09
CA ARG A 123 -6.77 -7.67 -11.50
C ARG A 123 -8.13 -7.16 -11.95
N LYS A 124 -9.14 -7.24 -11.08
CA LYS A 124 -10.50 -6.73 -11.38
C LYS A 124 -10.51 -5.23 -11.70
N TYR A 125 -9.62 -4.45 -11.09
CA TYR A 125 -9.60 -2.99 -11.22
C TYR A 125 -8.51 -2.48 -12.17
N PHE A 126 -7.36 -3.14 -12.21
CA PHE A 126 -6.18 -2.65 -12.92
C PHE A 126 -5.75 -3.54 -14.11
N GLY A 127 -6.46 -4.65 -14.37
CA GLY A 127 -6.10 -5.60 -15.42
C GLY A 127 -4.94 -6.53 -15.02
N GLU A 128 -4.25 -7.12 -15.98
CA GLU A 128 -3.10 -7.98 -15.68
C GLU A 128 -1.90 -7.17 -15.17
N PRO A 129 -1.13 -7.68 -14.18
CA PRO A 129 0.08 -7.02 -13.72
C PRO A 129 1.19 -7.09 -14.77
N ASP A 130 2.04 -6.06 -14.79
CA ASP A 130 3.29 -6.04 -15.57
C ASP A 130 4.34 -6.98 -14.98
N TYR A 131 4.24 -7.28 -13.68
CA TYR A 131 5.11 -8.23 -12.98
C TYR A 131 4.34 -8.99 -11.91
N VAL A 132 4.54 -10.30 -11.81
CA VAL A 132 4.06 -11.13 -10.68
C VAL A 132 5.03 -12.29 -10.44
N SER A 133 5.55 -12.40 -9.22
CA SER A 133 6.52 -13.44 -8.87
C SER A 133 6.59 -13.62 -7.34
N ASP A 134 7.37 -14.61 -6.92
CA ASP A 134 7.63 -14.94 -5.52
C ASP A 134 9.10 -15.32 -5.26
N ASP A 135 9.45 -15.46 -3.99
CA ASP A 135 10.81 -15.71 -3.52
C ASP A 135 11.35 -17.13 -3.80
N SER A 136 10.54 -18.01 -4.41
CA SER A 136 11.01 -19.29 -4.94
C SER A 136 11.67 -19.15 -6.32
N ASN A 137 11.40 -18.06 -7.04
CA ASN A 137 12.08 -17.76 -8.31
C ASN A 137 13.52 -17.28 -8.04
N PRO A 138 14.55 -17.96 -8.58
CA PRO A 138 15.95 -17.56 -8.37
C PRO A 138 16.31 -16.18 -8.93
N ASN A 139 15.52 -15.64 -9.86
CA ASN A 139 15.73 -14.32 -10.46
C ASN A 139 14.80 -13.23 -9.90
N PHE A 140 14.05 -13.51 -8.82
CA PHE A 140 13.04 -12.61 -8.25
C PHE A 140 13.53 -11.16 -8.03
N LEU A 141 14.77 -10.97 -7.59
CA LEU A 141 15.35 -9.65 -7.33
C LEU A 141 15.72 -8.85 -8.58
N ASP A 142 16.03 -9.54 -9.68
CA ASP A 142 16.57 -8.91 -10.88
C ASP A 142 15.49 -8.68 -11.94
N GLU A 143 14.45 -9.50 -11.97
CA GLU A 143 13.43 -9.47 -13.02
C GLU A 143 12.59 -8.18 -13.03
N TRP A 144 12.20 -7.68 -11.85
CA TRP A 144 11.45 -6.41 -11.78
C TRP A 144 12.39 -5.21 -11.68
N GLY A 145 13.42 -5.30 -10.84
CA GLY A 145 14.40 -4.25 -10.67
C GLY A 145 15.23 -4.43 -9.40
N PRO A 146 16.47 -3.92 -9.37
CA PRO A 146 17.41 -4.17 -8.29
C PRO A 146 16.81 -3.89 -6.90
N GLY A 147 16.82 -4.92 -6.05
CA GLY A 147 16.35 -4.83 -4.67
C GLY A 147 14.83 -4.84 -4.48
N ALA A 148 14.03 -4.92 -5.55
CA ALA A 148 12.58 -4.89 -5.45
C ALA A 148 11.98 -6.01 -4.59
N GLY A 149 12.64 -7.17 -4.56
CA GLY A 149 12.22 -8.33 -3.80
C GLY A 149 13.02 -8.59 -2.52
N ALA A 150 13.97 -7.72 -2.13
CA ALA A 150 15.02 -8.05 -1.13
C ALA A 150 14.45 -8.57 0.20
N ASP A 151 13.28 -8.06 0.60
CA ASP A 151 12.58 -8.46 1.83
C ASP A 151 11.15 -8.96 1.57
N LYS A 152 10.85 -9.32 0.31
CA LYS A 152 9.50 -9.72 -0.10
C LYS A 152 9.43 -11.22 -0.32
N ARG A 153 8.28 -11.81 0.04
CA ARG A 153 7.92 -13.18 -0.36
C ARG A 153 7.19 -13.17 -1.69
N HIS A 154 6.21 -12.29 -1.85
CA HIS A 154 5.46 -12.13 -3.08
C HIS A 154 5.51 -10.68 -3.53
N LEU A 155 5.49 -10.46 -4.84
CA LEU A 155 5.42 -9.14 -5.45
C LEU A 155 4.60 -9.20 -6.73
N ALA A 156 3.62 -8.30 -6.85
CA ALA A 156 2.93 -8.01 -8.10
C ALA A 156 2.89 -6.50 -8.34
N THR A 157 3.14 -6.06 -9.57
CA THR A 157 3.19 -4.64 -9.93
C THR A 157 2.35 -4.34 -11.15
N TRP A 158 1.61 -3.23 -11.10
CA TRP A 158 0.85 -2.65 -12.21
C TRP A 158 1.36 -1.24 -12.47
N MET A 159 1.70 -0.94 -13.72
CA MET A 159 2.01 0.40 -14.17
C MET A 159 0.72 1.19 -14.34
N LEU A 160 0.63 2.31 -13.65
CA LEU A 160 -0.46 3.28 -13.77
C LEU A 160 0.04 4.51 -14.51
N ASN A 161 -0.87 5.39 -14.93
CA ASN A 161 -0.46 6.68 -15.51
C ASN A 161 0.15 7.57 -14.42
N GLY A 162 1.48 7.69 -14.39
CA GLY A 162 2.21 8.53 -13.44
C GLY A 162 2.49 7.87 -12.08
N ALA A 163 2.35 6.55 -11.98
CA ALA A 163 2.54 5.80 -10.75
C ALA A 163 2.67 4.31 -11.06
N HIS A 164 2.86 3.51 -10.01
CA HIS A 164 2.74 2.08 -10.07
C HIS A 164 2.16 1.52 -8.76
N LEU A 165 1.16 0.65 -8.89
CA LEU A 165 0.59 -0.10 -7.77
C LEU A 165 1.47 -1.33 -7.51
N ARG A 166 1.94 -1.50 -6.28
CA ARG A 166 2.60 -2.74 -5.84
C ARG A 166 1.74 -3.43 -4.81
N LEU A 167 1.40 -4.69 -5.07
CA LEU A 167 0.99 -5.65 -4.07
C LEU A 167 2.24 -6.40 -3.63
N PHE A 168 2.44 -6.62 -2.33
CA PHE A 168 3.61 -7.31 -1.80
C PHE A 168 3.35 -7.93 -0.42
N SER A 169 4.18 -8.90 -0.02
CA SER A 169 4.20 -9.40 1.35
C SER A 169 5.63 -9.47 1.87
N THR A 170 5.84 -9.18 3.16
CA THR A 170 7.15 -9.37 3.81
C THR A 170 7.49 -10.86 3.89
N LYS A 171 8.74 -11.22 3.59
CA LYS A 171 9.23 -12.58 3.78
C LYS A 171 9.30 -12.93 5.27
N PRO A 172 8.56 -13.94 5.76
CA PRO A 172 8.71 -14.39 7.14
C PRO A 172 10.13 -14.94 7.35
N SER A 173 10.89 -14.36 8.28
CA SER A 173 12.23 -14.80 8.66
C SER A 173 12.32 -15.11 10.16
N ARG A 174 13.17 -16.08 10.50
CA ARG A 174 13.54 -16.39 11.89
C ARG A 174 14.68 -15.52 12.40
N ASP A 175 15.54 -15.04 11.50
CA ASP A 175 16.73 -14.26 11.81
C ASP A 175 16.99 -13.21 10.71
N PRO A 176 16.76 -11.91 10.96
CA PRO A 176 16.06 -11.39 12.14
C PRO A 176 14.60 -11.88 12.18
N LEU A 177 14.03 -12.00 13.38
CA LEU A 177 12.65 -12.44 13.55
C LEU A 177 11.69 -11.39 12.95
N THR A 178 10.89 -11.82 11.98
CA THR A 178 9.79 -11.00 11.44
C THR A 178 8.62 -11.05 12.39
N ALA A 179 8.36 -9.97 13.12
CA ALA A 179 7.29 -9.94 14.15
C ALA A 179 5.86 -9.98 13.57
N ALA A 180 5.67 -9.57 12.32
CA ALA A 180 4.37 -9.59 11.65
C ALA A 180 4.52 -9.68 10.13
N VAL A 181 3.57 -10.36 9.48
CA VAL A 181 3.48 -10.43 8.02
C VAL A 181 2.03 -10.26 7.56
N GLY A 182 1.86 -9.84 6.32
CA GLY A 182 0.56 -9.76 5.68
C GLY A 182 0.71 -9.47 4.21
N VAL A 183 -0.41 -9.56 3.50
CA VAL A 183 -0.51 -9.05 2.14
C VAL A 183 -0.78 -7.56 2.21
N ASN A 184 0.04 -6.76 1.55
CA ASN A 184 0.00 -5.30 1.60
C ASN A 184 0.04 -4.73 0.19
N TYR A 185 -0.41 -3.49 0.02
CA TYR A 185 -0.23 -2.77 -1.23
C TYR A 185 -0.01 -1.29 -1.01
N ALA A 186 0.57 -0.64 -2.00
CA ALA A 186 0.64 0.80 -2.09
C ALA A 186 0.81 1.25 -3.54
N VAL A 187 0.34 2.47 -3.84
CA VAL A 187 0.61 3.18 -5.09
C VAL A 187 1.80 4.09 -4.88
N TYR A 188 2.89 3.81 -5.58
CA TYR A 188 4.08 4.65 -5.62
C TYR A 188 3.97 5.61 -6.79
N ILE A 189 4.17 6.90 -6.54
CA ILE A 189 3.91 7.98 -7.50
C ILE A 189 5.24 8.48 -8.05
N ASP A 190 5.33 8.60 -9.38
CA ASP A 190 6.56 8.97 -10.11
C ASP A 190 6.73 10.50 -10.25
#